data_AF-A0A3D0XZJ9-F1
#
_entry.id   AF-A0A3D0XZJ9-F1
#
_cell.length_a   1.000
_cell.length_b   1.000
_cell.length_c   1.000
_cell.angle_alpha   90.00
_cell.angle_beta   90.00
_cell.angle_gamma   90.00
#
_symmetry.space_group_name_H-M   'P 1'
#
loop_
_entity.id
_entity.type
_entity.pdbx_description
1 polymer ?
#
loop_
_entity_poly.entity_id
_entity_poly.type
_entity_poly.pdbx_seq_one_letter_code
_entity_poly.pdbx_strand_id
1 'polypeptide(L)'
;MPRKKKVEIDSKLQDKLDYIGIDLNKIPRSIKQYTEISFRTIKGYDEKKYKQYRFINVNDIEILISPTNRVDSIKDKYEQALPLAFYLDNQNEENIVYHTKFLQLLDKVSIRDIEKVEAEQKRILKNIPFKVKYTGNYLWQIYYSKTSEKYFMIVTTEDSDYSTFFYLLKKKIENNANEKIFVPISLVEYEGKVLSTSEIKDIENYLWLFTKDYPLIYETWDKYDEVSLNIIGETELFDEVKTLYKINLKSPREGAKFYKLLKALFILQTEIPHYYKFSTNIDKNGMLEFYLDNTQIKYEILPEFIYEQYLKSVSMKNKANSDFNTLTSKIANLQVLSDELTKEYNQKEKQITTYLECKKTFFGKVKYFFKFGKKTKTNEVDLKTSKPHTEENNKIKKEKFKLEERNYTIFELEQSYKELEEIEEKNNNLIMDINALKLKNKNLKKKIENA
;
A
#
# COMPACT_ATOMS: atom_id res chain seq x y z
N MET A 1 -52.59 -0.57 -54.05
CA MET A 1 -51.40 -0.65 -53.19
C MET A 1 -51.03 0.75 -52.74
N PRO A 2 -51.03 1.08 -51.44
CA PRO A 2 -50.57 2.38 -50.98
C PRO A 2 -49.04 2.42 -51.12
N ARG A 3 -48.51 3.44 -51.81
CA ARG A 3 -47.07 3.71 -51.84
C ARG A 3 -46.63 4.07 -50.42
N LYS A 4 -45.73 3.28 -49.82
CA LYS A 4 -45.01 3.67 -48.59
C LYS A 4 -44.40 5.06 -48.82
N LYS A 5 -44.83 6.05 -48.04
CA LYS A 5 -44.16 7.36 -47.99
C LYS A 5 -42.73 7.10 -47.53
N LYS A 6 -41.74 7.39 -48.38
CA LYS A 6 -40.35 7.52 -47.93
C LYS A 6 -40.36 8.60 -46.85
N VAL A 7 -39.95 8.24 -45.64
CA VAL A 7 -39.62 9.24 -44.61
C VAL A 7 -38.48 10.06 -45.20
N GLU A 8 -38.71 11.35 -45.40
CA GLU A 8 -37.70 12.28 -45.89
C GLU A 8 -36.73 12.51 -44.74
N ILE A 9 -35.58 11.83 -44.78
CA ILE A 9 -34.53 11.93 -43.78
C ILE A 9 -33.74 13.22 -44.07
N ASP A 10 -33.51 14.06 -43.06
CA ASP A 10 -32.67 15.25 -43.19
C ASP A 10 -31.28 14.87 -43.72
N SER A 11 -30.77 15.63 -44.69
CA SER A 11 -29.42 15.55 -45.24
C SER A 11 -28.33 15.28 -44.18
N LYS A 12 -28.37 16.00 -43.05
CA LYS A 12 -27.41 15.83 -41.95
C LYS A 12 -27.49 14.46 -41.28
N LEU A 13 -28.69 13.88 -41.18
CA LEU A 13 -28.89 12.57 -40.60
C LEU A 13 -28.42 11.48 -41.57
N GLN A 14 -28.67 11.69 -42.87
CA GLN A 14 -28.16 10.82 -43.93
C GLN A 14 -26.63 10.76 -43.94
N ASP A 15 -25.94 11.90 -43.82
CA ASP A 15 -24.47 11.95 -43.73
C ASP A 15 -23.93 11.10 -42.58
N LYS A 16 -24.62 11.08 -41.43
CA LYS A 16 -24.24 10.25 -40.27
C LYS A 16 -24.52 8.77 -40.50
N LEU A 17 -25.65 8.42 -41.11
CA LEU A 17 -25.98 7.04 -41.49
C LEU A 17 -24.94 6.49 -42.46
N ASP A 18 -24.55 7.29 -43.46
CA ASP A 18 -23.53 6.95 -44.45
C ASP A 18 -22.15 6.78 -43.79
N TYR A 19 -21.78 7.66 -42.86
CA TYR A 19 -20.54 7.53 -42.10
C TYR A 19 -20.47 6.26 -41.22
N ILE A 20 -21.60 5.88 -40.61
CA ILE A 20 -21.71 4.63 -39.83
C ILE A 20 -21.77 3.39 -40.75
N GLY A 21 -22.21 3.57 -42.00
CA GLY A 21 -22.39 2.50 -42.98
C GLY A 21 -23.73 1.78 -42.87
N ILE A 22 -24.74 2.38 -42.23
CA ILE A 22 -26.04 1.73 -41.97
C ILE A 22 -27.11 2.18 -42.98
N ASP A 23 -27.66 1.23 -43.74
CA ASP A 23 -28.87 1.45 -44.55
C ASP A 23 -30.11 0.98 -43.76
N LEU A 24 -30.93 1.92 -43.30
CA LEU A 24 -32.15 1.64 -42.54
C LEU A 24 -33.18 0.79 -43.30
N ASN A 25 -33.09 0.70 -44.63
CA ASN A 25 -33.94 -0.17 -45.43
C ASN A 25 -33.36 -1.59 -45.57
N LYS A 26 -32.06 -1.77 -45.31
CA LYS A 26 -31.32 -3.02 -45.51
C LYS A 26 -30.38 -3.31 -44.34
N ILE A 27 -30.95 -3.43 -43.15
CA ILE A 27 -30.19 -3.77 -41.94
C ILE A 27 -29.55 -5.18 -42.08
N PRO A 28 -28.23 -5.32 -41.86
CA PRO A 28 -27.53 -6.61 -41.92
C PRO A 28 -28.10 -7.66 -40.96
N ARG A 29 -28.09 -8.94 -41.35
CA ARG A 29 -28.60 -10.04 -40.51
C ARG A 29 -27.87 -10.16 -39.17
N SER A 30 -26.57 -9.93 -39.15
CA SER A 30 -25.74 -9.95 -37.93
C SER A 30 -26.20 -8.94 -36.87
N ILE A 31 -26.79 -7.82 -37.28
CA ILE A 31 -27.33 -6.79 -36.37
C ILE A 31 -28.76 -7.13 -35.92
N LYS A 32 -29.52 -7.87 -36.74
CA LYS A 32 -30.89 -8.32 -36.39
C LYS A 32 -30.91 -9.52 -35.46
N GLN A 33 -29.86 -10.32 -35.47
CA GLN A 33 -29.73 -11.46 -34.58
C GLN A 33 -29.44 -10.96 -33.17
N TYR A 34 -30.30 -11.34 -32.23
CA TYR A 34 -30.11 -11.09 -30.81
C TYR A 34 -30.11 -12.43 -30.10
N THR A 35 -29.19 -12.57 -29.16
CA THR A 35 -29.17 -13.72 -28.26
C THR A 35 -29.55 -13.27 -26.86
N GLU A 36 -30.49 -13.99 -26.24
CA GLU A 36 -30.99 -13.62 -24.93
C GLU A 36 -29.87 -13.66 -23.89
N ILE A 37 -29.74 -12.55 -23.16
CA ILE A 37 -28.79 -12.43 -22.06
C ILE A 37 -29.54 -12.68 -20.76
N SER A 38 -28.92 -13.48 -19.89
CA SER A 38 -29.35 -13.65 -18.51
C SER A 38 -28.33 -12.94 -17.62
N PHE A 39 -28.64 -11.75 -17.13
CA PHE A 39 -27.73 -10.97 -16.31
C PHE A 39 -28.23 -10.85 -14.86
N ARG A 40 -27.41 -11.28 -13.91
CA ARG A 40 -27.67 -11.08 -12.49
C ARG A 40 -26.90 -9.86 -11.99
N THR A 41 -27.64 -8.83 -11.60
CA THR A 41 -27.06 -7.60 -11.03
C THR A 41 -26.44 -7.86 -9.65
N ILE A 42 -25.24 -7.33 -9.42
CA ILE A 42 -24.56 -7.39 -8.12
C ILE A 42 -24.95 -6.14 -7.31
N LYS A 43 -25.51 -6.33 -6.12
CA LYS A 43 -25.85 -5.21 -5.21
C LYS A 43 -24.58 -4.61 -4.61
N GLY A 44 -24.51 -3.27 -4.54
CA GLY A 44 -23.44 -2.54 -3.83
C GLY A 44 -22.13 -2.39 -4.59
N TYR A 45 -22.09 -2.73 -5.89
CA TYR A 45 -20.92 -2.48 -6.74
C TYR A 45 -20.99 -1.05 -7.31
N ASP A 46 -19.88 -0.32 -7.23
CA ASP A 46 -19.74 0.99 -7.85
C ASP A 46 -19.43 0.85 -9.35
N GLU A 47 -20.41 1.15 -10.22
CA GLU A 47 -20.28 1.03 -11.68
C GLU A 47 -19.14 1.86 -12.28
N LYS A 48 -18.59 2.82 -11.55
CA LYS A 48 -17.44 3.64 -11.98
C LYS A 48 -16.08 3.05 -11.57
N LYS A 49 -16.07 2.03 -10.71
CA LYS A 49 -14.85 1.33 -10.25
C LYS A 49 -14.61 0.08 -11.08
N TYR A 50 -13.91 0.26 -12.20
CA TYR A 50 -13.49 -0.85 -13.05
C TYR A 50 -12.30 -1.60 -12.47
N LYS A 51 -12.42 -2.93 -12.37
CA LYS A 51 -11.33 -3.84 -12.01
C LYS A 51 -10.68 -4.49 -13.22
N GLN A 52 -11.39 -4.53 -14.35
CA GLN A 52 -10.93 -5.19 -15.55
C GLN A 52 -11.03 -4.30 -16.79
N TYR A 53 -10.00 -4.37 -17.63
CA TYR A 53 -10.00 -3.85 -18.99
C TYR A 53 -9.65 -4.95 -19.97
N ARG A 54 -10.33 -5.01 -21.10
CA ARG A 54 -10.14 -6.10 -22.06
C ARG A 54 -10.14 -5.60 -23.49
N PHE A 55 -9.33 -6.23 -24.33
CA PHE A 55 -9.57 -6.23 -25.77
C PHE A 55 -10.67 -7.25 -26.09
N ILE A 56 -11.83 -6.77 -26.55
CA ILE A 56 -12.99 -7.60 -26.87
C ILE A 56 -13.31 -7.45 -28.34
N ASN A 57 -13.67 -8.56 -28.99
CA ASN A 57 -14.17 -8.52 -30.35
C ASN A 57 -15.47 -7.73 -30.42
N VAL A 58 -15.57 -6.79 -31.36
CA VAL A 58 -16.78 -5.99 -31.54
C VAL A 58 -18.01 -6.86 -31.82
N ASN A 59 -17.83 -8.03 -32.43
CA ASN A 59 -18.93 -8.94 -32.77
C ASN A 59 -19.44 -9.76 -31.58
N ASP A 60 -18.66 -9.87 -30.50
CA ASP A 60 -19.03 -10.64 -29.30
C ASP A 60 -19.86 -9.83 -28.29
N ILE A 61 -20.13 -8.55 -28.60
CA ILE A 61 -20.84 -7.62 -27.74
C ILE A 61 -22.28 -7.48 -28.24
N GLU A 62 -23.29 -7.80 -27.44
CA GLU A 62 -24.67 -7.45 -27.78
C GLU A 62 -24.95 -5.97 -27.45
N ILE A 63 -25.90 -5.33 -28.15
CA ILE A 63 -26.27 -3.94 -27.86
C ILE A 63 -27.73 -3.90 -27.40
N LEU A 64 -27.92 -3.39 -26.19
CA LEU A 64 -29.22 -3.13 -25.60
C LEU A 64 -29.40 -1.61 -25.44
N ILE A 65 -30.58 -1.09 -25.73
CA ILE A 65 -30.92 0.32 -25.53
C ILE A 65 -32.02 0.40 -24.47
N SER A 66 -31.80 1.25 -23.46
CA SER A 66 -32.68 1.41 -22.31
C SER A 66 -33.21 2.85 -22.20
N PRO A 67 -34.52 3.06 -21.96
CA PRO A 67 -35.14 4.36 -21.79
C PRO A 67 -34.85 4.97 -20.40
N THR A 68 -33.60 4.91 -19.97
CA THR A 68 -33.12 5.31 -18.63
C THR A 68 -31.95 6.27 -18.74
N ASN A 69 -31.53 6.81 -17.60
CA ASN A 69 -30.32 7.59 -17.42
C ASN A 69 -29.17 6.70 -16.92
N ARG A 70 -27.92 7.09 -17.23
CA ARG A 70 -26.72 6.38 -16.78
C ARG A 70 -26.58 6.30 -15.26
N VAL A 71 -27.15 7.28 -14.52
CA VAL A 71 -27.11 7.29 -13.05
C VAL A 71 -28.13 6.33 -12.42
N ASP A 72 -29.08 5.83 -13.20
CA ASP A 72 -30.05 4.85 -12.73
C ASP A 72 -29.37 3.54 -12.41
N SER A 73 -30.02 2.73 -11.57
CA SER A 73 -29.45 1.45 -11.15
C SER A 73 -29.27 0.52 -12.35
N ILE A 74 -28.20 -0.27 -12.37
CA ILE A 74 -28.04 -1.32 -13.39
C ILE A 74 -29.26 -2.22 -13.54
N LYS A 75 -29.99 -2.46 -12.45
CA LYS A 75 -31.20 -3.27 -12.48
C LYS A 75 -32.26 -2.62 -13.37
N ASP A 76 -32.57 -1.34 -13.11
CA ASP A 76 -33.57 -0.60 -13.87
C ASP A 76 -33.14 -0.43 -15.33
N LYS A 77 -31.85 -0.13 -15.55
CA LYS A 77 -31.26 -0.04 -16.89
C LYS A 77 -31.46 -1.35 -17.66
N TYR A 78 -31.16 -2.49 -17.06
CA TYR A 78 -31.24 -3.80 -17.72
C TYR A 78 -32.67 -4.29 -17.93
N GLU A 79 -33.55 -4.18 -16.92
CA GLU A 79 -34.94 -4.65 -17.00
C GLU A 79 -35.75 -3.89 -18.05
N GLN A 80 -35.42 -2.63 -18.31
CA GLN A 80 -36.06 -1.81 -19.34
C GLN A 80 -35.33 -1.84 -20.70
N ALA A 81 -34.19 -2.52 -20.79
CA ALA A 81 -33.41 -2.54 -22.00
C ALA A 81 -34.05 -3.45 -23.06
N LEU A 82 -34.03 -2.99 -24.31
CA LEU A 82 -34.45 -3.77 -25.46
C LEU A 82 -33.30 -3.91 -26.46
N PRO A 83 -33.21 -5.04 -27.19
CA PRO A 83 -32.18 -5.23 -28.20
C PRO A 83 -32.20 -4.16 -29.29
N LEU A 84 -31.03 -3.78 -29.80
CA LEU A 84 -30.88 -2.81 -30.88
C LEU A 84 -31.75 -3.13 -32.10
N ALA A 85 -32.01 -4.41 -32.38
CA ALA A 85 -32.86 -4.86 -33.48
C ALA A 85 -34.26 -4.22 -33.46
N PHE A 86 -34.87 -4.01 -32.28
CA PHE A 86 -36.18 -3.36 -32.15
C PHE A 86 -36.12 -1.86 -32.53
N TYR A 87 -35.01 -1.20 -32.23
CA TYR A 87 -34.78 0.21 -32.55
C TYR A 87 -34.44 0.44 -34.03
N LEU A 88 -34.01 -0.60 -34.75
CA LEU A 88 -33.73 -0.55 -36.18
C LEU A 88 -34.89 -1.04 -37.05
N ASP A 89 -35.97 -1.53 -36.44
CA ASP A 89 -37.16 -1.99 -37.13
C ASP A 89 -38.16 -0.84 -37.34
N ASN A 90 -38.26 -0.40 -38.60
CA ASN A 90 -39.22 0.62 -39.03
C ASN A 90 -40.44 0.04 -39.76
N GLN A 91 -40.61 -1.28 -39.75
CA GLN A 91 -41.70 -1.97 -40.44
C GLN A 91 -42.82 -2.38 -39.47
N ASN A 92 -42.48 -2.76 -38.25
CA ASN A 92 -43.46 -3.07 -37.21
C ASN A 92 -43.99 -1.76 -36.57
N GLU A 93 -45.32 -1.61 -36.52
CA GLU A 93 -45.97 -0.43 -35.93
C GLU A 93 -45.61 -0.23 -34.46
N GLU A 94 -45.44 -1.32 -33.70
CA GLU A 94 -45.06 -1.28 -32.28
C GLU A 94 -43.64 -0.72 -32.08
N ASN A 95 -42.76 -0.90 -33.08
CA ASN A 95 -41.36 -0.50 -33.02
C ASN A 95 -41.09 0.94 -33.49
N ILE A 96 -42.10 1.62 -34.04
CA ILE A 96 -41.94 3.00 -34.57
C ILE A 96 -41.43 3.96 -33.49
N VAL A 97 -41.86 3.80 -32.24
CA VAL A 97 -41.42 4.65 -31.12
C VAL A 97 -39.93 4.44 -30.84
N TYR A 98 -39.48 3.18 -30.80
CA TYR A 98 -38.06 2.84 -30.63
C TYR A 98 -37.22 3.33 -31.81
N HIS A 99 -37.73 3.16 -33.03
CA HIS A 99 -37.05 3.66 -34.22
C HIS A 99 -36.88 5.18 -34.20
N THR A 100 -37.92 5.92 -33.82
CA THR A 100 -37.85 7.38 -33.65
C THR A 100 -36.80 7.74 -32.59
N LYS A 101 -36.74 6.98 -31.49
CA LYS A 101 -35.72 7.18 -30.45
C LYS A 101 -34.31 6.98 -30.99
N PHE A 102 -34.05 5.94 -31.79
CA PHE A 102 -32.76 5.73 -32.44
C PHE A 102 -32.32 6.92 -33.29
N LEU A 103 -33.23 7.47 -34.10
CA LEU A 103 -32.96 8.65 -34.92
C LEU A 103 -32.62 9.88 -34.06
N GLN A 104 -33.27 10.05 -32.90
CA GLN A 104 -32.92 11.11 -31.94
C GLN A 104 -31.51 10.93 -31.34
N LEU A 105 -31.10 9.69 -31.02
CA LEU A 105 -29.73 9.43 -30.54
C LEU A 105 -28.71 9.79 -31.63
N LEU A 106 -29.01 9.42 -32.88
CA LEU A 106 -28.15 9.70 -34.03
C LEU A 106 -28.09 11.20 -34.35
N ASP A 107 -29.17 11.93 -34.16
CA ASP A 107 -29.18 13.39 -34.32
C ASP A 107 -28.30 14.09 -33.27
N LYS A 108 -28.28 13.58 -32.02
CA LYS A 108 -27.46 14.14 -30.95
C LYS A 108 -25.95 13.90 -31.10
N VAL A 109 -25.52 12.80 -31.73
CA VAL A 109 -24.09 12.50 -31.87
C VAL A 109 -23.43 13.29 -33.00
N SER A 110 -22.17 13.69 -32.85
CA SER A 110 -21.38 14.26 -33.95
C SER A 110 -20.40 13.24 -34.54
N ILE A 111 -20.18 13.29 -35.85
CA ILE A 111 -19.17 12.44 -36.52
C ILE A 111 -17.78 12.65 -35.91
N ARG A 112 -17.43 13.92 -35.60
CA ARG A 112 -16.16 14.29 -34.98
C ARG A 112 -15.93 13.58 -33.64
N ASP A 113 -16.97 13.37 -32.84
CA ASP A 113 -16.83 12.67 -31.57
C ASP A 113 -16.62 11.16 -31.77
N ILE A 114 -17.27 10.57 -32.77
CA ILE A 114 -17.00 9.17 -33.17
C ILE A 114 -15.55 9.02 -33.68
N GLU A 115 -15.05 9.98 -34.48
CA GLU A 115 -13.66 10.00 -34.96
C GLU A 115 -12.64 10.11 -33.81
N LYS A 116 -12.95 10.86 -32.74
CA LYS A 116 -12.10 10.92 -31.54
C LYS A 116 -12.01 9.56 -30.86
N VAL A 117 -13.13 8.85 -30.69
CA VAL A 117 -13.14 7.49 -30.13
C VAL A 117 -12.32 6.55 -31.02
N GLU A 118 -12.49 6.63 -32.34
CA GLU A 118 -11.71 5.83 -33.28
C GLU A 118 -10.20 6.12 -33.20
N ALA A 119 -9.81 7.38 -33.12
CA ALA A 119 -8.42 7.78 -32.96
C ALA A 119 -7.82 7.32 -31.63
N GLU A 120 -8.59 7.38 -30.54
CA GLU A 120 -8.18 6.90 -29.22
C GLU A 120 -7.97 5.37 -29.24
N GLN A 121 -8.93 4.59 -29.76
CA GLN A 121 -8.81 3.14 -29.88
C GLN A 121 -7.62 2.73 -30.77
N LYS A 122 -7.36 3.46 -31.87
CA LYS A 122 -6.15 3.26 -32.69
C LYS A 122 -4.85 3.51 -31.92
N ARG A 123 -4.81 4.46 -30.98
CA ARG A 123 -3.64 4.68 -30.12
C ARG A 123 -3.50 3.56 -29.11
N ILE A 124 -4.60 3.14 -28.48
CA ILE A 124 -4.62 2.07 -27.47
C ILE A 124 -4.19 0.73 -28.07
N LEU A 125 -4.60 0.42 -29.30
CA LEU A 125 -4.18 -0.77 -30.04
C LEU A 125 -2.66 -0.85 -30.23
N LYS A 126 -1.97 0.30 -30.29
CA LYS A 126 -0.51 0.34 -30.34
C LYS A 126 0.09 0.12 -28.96
N ASN A 127 -0.38 0.86 -27.96
CA ASN A 127 0.07 0.77 -26.58
C ASN A 127 -1.07 1.10 -25.60
N ILE A 128 -1.31 0.22 -24.63
CA ILE A 128 -2.25 0.48 -23.54
C ILE A 128 -1.80 1.75 -22.78
N PRO A 129 -2.73 2.66 -22.45
CA PRO A 129 -2.40 3.86 -21.67
C PRO A 129 -1.65 3.55 -20.39
N PHE A 130 -0.74 4.43 -19.96
CA PHE A 130 0.02 4.23 -18.73
C PHE A 130 -0.90 3.95 -17.54
N LYS A 131 -1.93 4.79 -17.35
CA LYS A 131 -2.95 4.65 -16.31
C LYS A 131 -3.98 3.54 -16.56
N VAL A 132 -3.89 2.80 -17.67
CA VAL A 132 -4.88 1.86 -18.23
C VAL A 132 -6.19 2.54 -18.65
N LYS A 133 -6.70 3.44 -17.81
CA LYS A 133 -7.80 4.36 -18.06
C LYS A 133 -7.47 5.36 -19.17
N TYR A 134 -8.53 5.78 -19.85
CA TYR A 134 -8.54 6.79 -20.89
C TYR A 134 -9.82 7.63 -20.78
N THR A 135 -9.85 8.78 -21.44
CA THR A 135 -10.94 9.75 -21.32
C THR A 135 -12.22 9.15 -21.89
N GLY A 136 -13.35 9.31 -21.19
CA GLY A 136 -14.63 8.80 -21.70
C GLY A 136 -14.79 7.28 -21.60
N ASN A 137 -13.89 6.55 -20.94
CA ASN A 137 -14.02 5.10 -20.74
C ASN A 137 -15.36 4.67 -20.11
N TYR A 138 -15.96 5.52 -19.28
CA TYR A 138 -17.27 5.31 -18.65
C TYR A 138 -18.45 5.33 -19.63
N LEU A 139 -18.27 5.85 -20.84
CA LEU A 139 -19.29 5.86 -21.90
C LEU A 139 -19.51 4.48 -22.51
N TRP A 140 -18.60 3.53 -22.30
CA TRP A 140 -18.72 2.21 -22.91
C TRP A 140 -19.85 1.39 -22.29
N GLN A 141 -20.11 1.50 -20.98
CA GLN A 141 -21.15 0.74 -20.28
C GLN A 141 -21.26 -0.72 -20.76
N ILE A 142 -20.09 -1.39 -20.92
CA ILE A 142 -20.01 -2.79 -21.31
C ILE A 142 -19.98 -3.64 -20.05
N TYR A 143 -20.81 -4.67 -20.04
CA TYR A 143 -20.97 -5.64 -18.97
C TYR A 143 -20.68 -7.04 -19.53
N TYR A 144 -20.43 -7.99 -18.64
CA TYR A 144 -20.27 -9.40 -18.98
C TYR A 144 -21.25 -10.25 -18.19
N SER A 145 -22.08 -11.03 -18.89
CA SER A 145 -22.91 -12.06 -18.27
C SER A 145 -22.12 -13.36 -18.19
N LYS A 146 -21.85 -13.81 -16.96
CA LYS A 146 -21.30 -15.15 -16.72
C LYS A 146 -22.29 -16.27 -17.08
N THR A 147 -23.59 -16.03 -16.91
CA THR A 147 -24.62 -17.05 -17.17
C THR A 147 -24.77 -17.35 -18.65
N SER A 148 -24.71 -16.31 -19.48
CA SER A 148 -24.86 -16.41 -20.94
C SER A 148 -23.51 -16.44 -21.67
N GLU A 149 -22.40 -16.23 -20.96
CA GLU A 149 -21.04 -16.08 -21.51
C GLU A 149 -20.94 -15.04 -22.63
N LYS A 150 -21.58 -13.87 -22.41
CA LYS A 150 -21.67 -12.80 -23.42
C LYS A 150 -21.35 -11.44 -22.86
N TYR A 151 -20.70 -10.63 -23.69
CA TYR A 151 -20.57 -9.20 -23.46
C TYR A 151 -21.80 -8.48 -23.97
N PHE A 152 -22.17 -7.38 -23.32
CA PHE A 152 -23.23 -6.52 -23.81
C PHE A 152 -23.01 -5.08 -23.38
N MET A 153 -23.39 -4.15 -24.25
CA MET A 153 -23.44 -2.71 -23.98
C MET A 153 -24.87 -2.32 -23.64
N ILE A 154 -25.05 -1.54 -22.57
CA ILE A 154 -26.31 -0.84 -22.33
C ILE A 154 -26.16 0.62 -22.75
N VAL A 155 -26.99 1.05 -23.68
CA VAL A 155 -27.08 2.43 -24.16
C VAL A 155 -28.29 3.11 -23.53
N THR A 156 -28.04 4.07 -22.65
CA THR A 156 -29.05 4.86 -21.94
C THR A 156 -29.54 6.02 -22.80
N THR A 157 -30.84 6.09 -23.12
CA THR A 157 -31.36 7.09 -24.08
C THR A 157 -31.43 8.53 -23.56
N GLU A 158 -31.18 8.74 -22.27
CA GLU A 158 -31.22 10.07 -21.64
C GLU A 158 -29.84 10.74 -21.50
N ASP A 159 -28.78 10.12 -22.02
CA ASP A 159 -27.45 10.72 -22.03
C ASP A 159 -27.29 11.84 -23.08
N SER A 160 -26.12 12.49 -23.03
CA SER A 160 -25.72 13.55 -23.98
C SER A 160 -24.68 13.09 -25.01
N ASP A 161 -23.98 11.98 -24.76
CA ASP A 161 -22.87 11.51 -25.60
C ASP A 161 -23.09 10.03 -25.96
N TYR A 162 -23.21 9.78 -27.26
CA TYR A 162 -23.41 8.45 -27.86
C TYR A 162 -22.27 8.03 -28.79
N SER A 163 -21.12 8.72 -28.72
CA SER A 163 -19.98 8.49 -29.60
C SER A 163 -19.47 7.04 -29.55
N THR A 164 -19.36 6.45 -28.35
CA THR A 164 -18.95 5.04 -28.16
C THR A 164 -19.95 4.05 -28.72
N PHE A 165 -21.26 4.29 -28.56
CA PHE A 165 -22.31 3.46 -29.12
C PHE A 165 -22.25 3.44 -30.65
N PHE A 166 -22.22 4.61 -31.28
CA PHE A 166 -22.19 4.69 -32.74
C PHE A 166 -20.85 4.23 -33.33
N TYR A 167 -19.74 4.40 -32.60
CA TYR A 167 -18.47 3.78 -32.95
C TYR A 167 -18.57 2.24 -32.95
N LEU A 168 -19.11 1.64 -31.88
CA LEU A 168 -19.29 0.19 -31.80
C LEU A 168 -20.23 -0.34 -32.90
N LEU A 169 -21.32 0.38 -33.17
CA LEU A 169 -22.26 0.03 -34.24
C LEU A 169 -21.59 0.07 -35.62
N LYS A 170 -20.84 1.13 -35.93
CA LYS A 170 -20.04 1.24 -37.16
C LYS A 170 -19.11 0.03 -37.31
N LYS A 171 -18.35 -0.31 -36.27
CA LYS A 171 -17.43 -1.46 -36.29
C LYS A 171 -18.11 -2.81 -36.47
N LYS A 172 -19.29 -3.01 -35.87
CA LYS A 172 -20.10 -4.21 -36.13
C LYS A 172 -20.57 -4.31 -37.58
N ILE A 173 -20.96 -3.20 -38.19
CA ILE A 173 -21.46 -3.16 -39.57
C ILE A 173 -20.33 -3.43 -40.57
N GLU A 174 -19.13 -2.91 -40.30
CA GLU A 174 -17.91 -3.26 -41.06
C GLU A 174 -17.63 -4.77 -41.02
N ASN A 175 -18.15 -5.50 -40.01
CA ASN A 175 -18.14 -6.96 -39.88
C ASN A 175 -16.74 -7.59 -40.03
N ASN A 176 -15.72 -6.90 -39.52
CA ASN A 176 -14.36 -7.43 -39.45
C ASN A 176 -14.26 -8.42 -38.29
N ALA A 177 -14.05 -9.70 -38.61
CA ALA A 177 -14.02 -10.78 -37.63
C ALA A 177 -12.92 -10.64 -36.56
N ASN A 178 -11.88 -9.84 -36.81
CA ASN A 178 -10.75 -9.67 -35.88
C ASN A 178 -10.70 -8.29 -35.22
N GLU A 179 -11.73 -7.47 -35.41
CA GLU A 179 -11.76 -6.12 -34.83
C GLU A 179 -11.98 -6.20 -33.31
N LYS A 180 -10.92 -5.92 -32.54
CA LYS A 180 -10.98 -5.83 -31.08
C LYS A 180 -10.94 -4.37 -30.61
N ILE A 181 -11.71 -4.05 -29.58
CA ILE A 181 -11.72 -2.75 -28.88
C ILE A 181 -11.26 -2.92 -27.44
N PHE A 182 -10.52 -1.94 -26.92
CA PHE A 182 -10.08 -1.95 -25.53
C PHE A 182 -11.05 -1.17 -24.66
N VAL A 183 -11.70 -1.85 -23.72
CA VAL A 183 -12.81 -1.28 -22.93
C VAL A 183 -12.78 -1.75 -21.47
N PRO A 184 -13.26 -0.91 -20.53
CA PRO A 184 -13.53 -1.35 -19.17
C PRO A 184 -14.74 -2.29 -19.13
N ILE A 185 -14.69 -3.30 -18.26
CA ILE A 185 -15.83 -4.19 -18.02
C ILE A 185 -16.46 -3.83 -16.67
N SER A 186 -17.73 -3.43 -16.74
CA SER A 186 -18.52 -2.98 -15.60
C SER A 186 -19.02 -4.18 -14.79
N LEU A 187 -19.08 -4.03 -13.47
CA LEU A 187 -19.63 -5.04 -12.54
C LEU A 187 -18.90 -6.39 -12.55
N VAL A 188 -17.61 -6.39 -12.88
CA VAL A 188 -16.78 -7.59 -12.87
C VAL A 188 -15.72 -7.50 -11.78
N GLU A 189 -15.59 -8.58 -11.03
CA GLU A 189 -14.55 -8.78 -10.00
C GLU A 189 -13.26 -9.31 -10.61
N TYR A 190 -12.13 -9.22 -9.91
CA TYR A 190 -10.89 -9.84 -10.37
C TYR A 190 -11.08 -11.34 -10.61
N GLU A 191 -10.58 -11.86 -11.73
CA GLU A 191 -10.51 -13.31 -11.94
C GLU A 191 -9.45 -13.97 -11.06
N GLY A 192 -8.42 -13.21 -10.69
CA GLY A 192 -7.38 -13.65 -9.77
C GLY A 192 -6.35 -14.56 -10.43
N LYS A 193 -6.15 -14.42 -11.75
CA LYS A 193 -5.23 -15.28 -12.52
C LYS A 193 -3.76 -15.01 -12.20
N VAL A 194 -3.39 -13.75 -11.97
CA VAL A 194 -2.01 -13.35 -11.63
C VAL A 194 -1.79 -13.38 -10.11
N LEU A 195 -2.74 -12.85 -9.36
CA LEU A 195 -2.78 -12.84 -7.90
C LEU A 195 -4.23 -13.02 -7.45
N SER A 196 -4.44 -13.75 -6.36
CA SER A 196 -5.77 -13.90 -5.76
C SER A 196 -6.32 -12.57 -5.26
N THR A 197 -7.65 -12.49 -5.11
CA THR A 197 -8.32 -11.29 -4.56
C THR A 197 -7.83 -10.92 -3.16
N SER A 198 -7.44 -11.89 -2.33
CA SER A 198 -6.82 -11.63 -1.02
C SER A 198 -5.43 -11.03 -1.16
N GLU A 199 -4.58 -11.57 -2.04
CA GLU A 199 -3.24 -11.02 -2.29
C GLU A 199 -3.29 -9.61 -2.88
N ILE A 200 -4.29 -9.32 -3.73
CA ILE A 200 -4.52 -7.97 -4.26
C ILE A 200 -4.83 -7.00 -3.12
N LYS A 201 -5.72 -7.36 -2.19
CA LYS A 201 -6.05 -6.52 -1.01
C LYS A 201 -4.84 -6.30 -0.10
N ASP A 202 -4.06 -7.35 0.12
CA ASP A 202 -2.81 -7.25 0.88
C ASP A 202 -1.86 -6.25 0.21
N ILE A 203 -1.68 -6.33 -1.13
CA ILE A 203 -0.84 -5.40 -1.89
C ILE A 203 -1.33 -3.97 -1.80
N GLU A 204 -2.65 -3.72 -1.86
CA GLU A 204 -3.22 -2.38 -1.66
C GLU A 204 -2.75 -1.78 -0.32
N ASN A 205 -2.84 -2.57 0.75
CA ASN A 205 -2.42 -2.16 2.09
C ASN A 205 -0.89 -2.00 2.21
N TYR A 206 -0.13 -2.93 1.65
CA TYR A 206 1.33 -2.89 1.70
C TYR A 206 1.86 -1.67 0.95
N LEU A 207 1.37 -1.41 -0.26
CA LEU A 207 1.78 -0.26 -1.05
C LEU A 207 1.37 1.06 -0.39
N TRP A 208 0.19 1.14 0.23
CA TRP A 208 -0.21 2.33 0.98
C TRP A 208 0.77 2.66 2.12
N LEU A 209 1.30 1.65 2.84
CA LEU A 209 2.29 1.86 3.90
C LEU A 209 3.54 2.57 3.37
N PHE A 210 4.04 2.17 2.20
CA PHE A 210 5.29 2.68 1.63
C PHE A 210 5.11 4.00 0.88
N THR A 211 4.02 4.12 0.11
CA THR A 211 3.81 5.25 -0.82
C THR A 211 2.95 6.35 -0.24
N LYS A 212 2.23 6.07 0.87
CA LYS A 212 1.20 6.93 1.48
C LYS A 212 0.00 7.22 0.58
N ASP A 213 -0.18 6.43 -0.48
CA ASP A 213 -1.28 6.53 -1.43
C ASP A 213 -1.85 5.15 -1.77
N TYR A 214 -3.15 5.05 -1.97
CA TYR A 214 -3.78 3.79 -2.34
C TYR A 214 -3.64 3.57 -3.86
N PRO A 215 -3.04 2.46 -4.30
CA PRO A 215 -2.92 2.19 -5.73
C PRO A 215 -4.27 1.82 -6.35
N LEU A 216 -4.40 2.11 -7.65
CA LEU A 216 -5.44 1.59 -8.51
C LEU A 216 -4.93 0.33 -9.21
N ILE A 217 -5.65 -0.78 -9.04
CA ILE A 217 -5.27 -2.08 -9.57
C ILE A 217 -6.25 -2.53 -10.66
N TYR A 218 -5.72 -2.99 -11.78
CA TYR A 218 -6.51 -3.47 -12.92
C TYR A 218 -5.96 -4.78 -13.46
N GLU A 219 -6.83 -5.75 -13.69
CA GLU A 219 -6.54 -6.85 -14.61
C GLU A 219 -6.77 -6.36 -16.04
N THR A 220 -5.72 -6.44 -16.86
CA THR A 220 -5.79 -6.05 -18.27
C THR A 220 -5.56 -7.26 -19.15
N TRP A 221 -6.49 -7.50 -20.06
CA TRP A 221 -6.38 -8.55 -21.08
C TRP A 221 -5.92 -7.92 -22.36
N ASP A 222 -4.82 -8.44 -22.90
CA ASP A 222 -4.28 -7.97 -24.15
C ASP A 222 -5.06 -8.55 -25.36
N LYS A 223 -4.62 -8.23 -26.57
CA LYS A 223 -5.26 -8.67 -27.82
C LYS A 223 -5.18 -10.19 -28.05
N TYR A 224 -4.29 -10.89 -27.35
CA TYR A 224 -4.09 -12.34 -27.39
C TYR A 224 -4.80 -13.05 -26.23
N ASP A 225 -5.61 -12.31 -25.46
CA ASP A 225 -6.31 -12.80 -24.28
C ASP A 225 -5.35 -13.25 -23.15
N GLU A 226 -4.14 -12.69 -23.13
CA GLU A 226 -3.19 -12.84 -22.04
C GLU A 226 -3.46 -11.77 -20.97
N VAL A 227 -3.50 -12.20 -19.71
CA VAL A 227 -3.82 -11.34 -18.58
C VAL A 227 -2.56 -10.82 -17.90
N SER A 228 -2.57 -9.54 -17.55
CA SER A 228 -1.58 -8.92 -16.67
C SER A 228 -2.26 -8.09 -15.59
N LEU A 229 -1.62 -8.01 -14.42
CA LEU A 229 -2.06 -7.14 -13.33
C LEU A 229 -1.27 -5.83 -13.39
N ASN A 230 -1.98 -4.72 -13.56
CA ASN A 230 -1.41 -3.37 -13.61
C ASN A 230 -1.78 -2.63 -12.33
N ILE A 231 -0.76 -2.19 -11.60
CA ILE A 231 -0.90 -1.42 -10.35
C ILE A 231 -0.38 -0.01 -10.65
N ILE A 232 -1.21 1.01 -10.49
CA ILE A 232 -0.87 2.41 -10.74
C ILE A 232 -1.12 3.19 -9.46
N GLY A 233 -0.13 3.91 -8.97
CA GLY A 233 -0.27 4.77 -7.80
C GLY A 233 0.64 5.96 -7.90
N GLU A 234 0.60 6.80 -6.87
CA GLU A 234 1.53 7.90 -6.69
C GLU A 234 2.41 7.64 -5.47
N THR A 235 3.66 8.07 -5.53
CA THR A 235 4.53 8.11 -4.36
C THR A 235 5.16 9.49 -4.26
N GLU A 236 5.29 9.96 -3.03
CA GLU A 236 6.01 11.20 -2.74
C GLU A 236 7.50 10.94 -2.84
N LEU A 237 8.17 11.66 -3.74
CA LEU A 237 9.62 11.73 -3.83
C LEU A 237 10.07 13.05 -3.17
N PHE A 238 11.38 13.24 -3.01
CA PHE A 238 12.01 14.42 -2.40
C PHE A 238 11.22 15.73 -2.61
N ASP A 239 11.05 16.52 -1.53
CA ASP A 239 10.35 17.81 -1.52
C ASP A 239 8.85 17.76 -1.89
N GLU A 240 8.12 16.76 -1.37
CA GLU A 240 6.66 16.62 -1.49
C GLU A 240 6.14 16.42 -2.93
N VAL A 241 7.03 16.10 -3.88
CA VAL A 241 6.64 15.88 -5.28
C VAL A 241 6.05 14.49 -5.46
N LYS A 242 4.73 14.44 -5.63
CA LYS A 242 4.02 13.19 -6.00
C LYS A 242 4.32 12.81 -7.44
N THR A 243 4.82 11.59 -7.62
CA THR A 243 5.16 11.04 -8.93
C THR A 243 4.42 9.73 -9.17
N LEU A 244 3.89 9.57 -10.37
CA LEU A 244 3.16 8.36 -10.79
C LEU A 244 4.11 7.20 -11.03
N TYR A 245 3.77 6.04 -10.48
CA TYR A 245 4.41 4.78 -10.80
C TYR A 245 3.42 3.79 -11.45
N LYS A 246 3.97 2.80 -12.16
CA LYS A 246 3.23 1.66 -12.70
C LYS A 246 4.02 0.38 -12.45
N ILE A 247 3.32 -0.66 -12.03
CA ILE A 247 3.84 -2.02 -11.91
C ILE A 247 2.99 -2.89 -12.82
N ASN A 248 3.63 -3.67 -13.68
CA ASN A 248 2.99 -4.58 -14.61
C ASN A 248 3.48 -6.00 -14.33
N LEU A 249 2.59 -6.86 -13.84
CA LEU A 249 2.85 -8.25 -13.49
C LEU A 249 2.19 -9.13 -14.57
N LYS A 250 3.00 -9.77 -15.41
CA LYS A 250 2.53 -10.51 -16.60
C LYS A 250 2.27 -11.97 -16.34
N SER A 251 2.68 -12.49 -15.18
CA SER A 251 2.53 -13.91 -14.87
C SER A 251 2.29 -14.14 -13.38
N PRO A 252 1.69 -15.28 -13.01
CA PRO A 252 1.54 -15.68 -11.61
C PRO A 252 2.89 -15.75 -10.88
N ARG A 253 3.97 -16.11 -11.59
CA ARG A 253 5.33 -16.16 -11.05
C ARG A 253 5.83 -14.76 -10.68
N GLU A 254 5.67 -13.78 -11.57
CA GLU A 254 6.02 -12.38 -11.28
C GLU A 254 5.18 -11.82 -10.14
N GLY A 255 3.86 -12.09 -10.16
CA GLY A 255 2.96 -11.72 -9.07
C GLY A 255 3.40 -12.28 -7.72
N ALA A 256 3.70 -13.57 -7.64
CA ALA A 256 4.16 -14.22 -6.41
C ALA A 256 5.49 -13.66 -5.90
N LYS A 257 6.44 -13.34 -6.78
CA LYS A 257 7.70 -12.68 -6.40
C LYS A 257 7.44 -11.31 -5.79
N PHE A 258 6.63 -10.49 -6.47
CA PHE A 258 6.30 -9.14 -6.03
C PHE A 258 5.54 -9.14 -4.71
N TYR A 259 4.53 -10.00 -4.55
CA TYR A 259 3.78 -10.18 -3.31
C TYR A 259 4.69 -10.56 -2.15
N LYS A 260 5.58 -11.54 -2.33
CA LYS A 260 6.52 -11.99 -1.29
C LYS A 260 7.50 -10.89 -0.88
N LEU A 261 8.00 -10.11 -1.85
CA LEU A 261 8.85 -8.95 -1.56
C LEU A 261 8.10 -7.92 -0.71
N LEU A 262 6.94 -7.46 -1.16
CA LEU A 262 6.14 -6.47 -0.42
C LEU A 262 5.78 -6.96 0.98
N LYS A 263 5.35 -8.22 1.10
CA LYS A 263 4.99 -8.82 2.39
C LYS A 263 6.18 -8.83 3.36
N ALA A 264 7.37 -9.18 2.87
CA ALA A 264 8.58 -9.16 3.69
C ALA A 264 8.92 -7.77 4.19
N LEU A 265 8.93 -6.78 3.29
CA LEU A 265 9.19 -5.38 3.66
C LEU A 265 8.12 -4.85 4.62
N PHE A 266 6.86 -5.23 4.41
CA PHE A 266 5.75 -4.81 5.25
C PHE A 266 5.94 -5.31 6.69
N ILE A 267 6.18 -6.61 6.87
CA ILE A 267 6.43 -7.22 8.18
C ILE A 267 7.62 -6.54 8.87
N LEU A 268 8.74 -6.35 8.18
CA LEU A 268 9.93 -5.73 8.78
C LEU A 268 9.65 -4.31 9.27
N GLN A 269 8.92 -3.49 8.50
CA GLN A 269 8.60 -2.13 8.89
C GLN A 269 7.50 -2.03 9.95
N THR A 270 6.54 -2.96 9.99
CA THR A 270 5.45 -2.91 10.97
C THR A 270 5.81 -3.56 12.30
N GLU A 271 6.48 -4.71 12.28
CA GLU A 271 6.86 -5.45 13.48
C GLU A 271 8.16 -4.96 14.09
N ILE A 272 9.03 -4.32 13.30
CA ILE A 272 10.36 -3.86 13.73
C ILE A 272 10.58 -2.37 13.30
N PRO A 273 9.66 -1.46 13.64
CA PRO A 273 9.63 -0.09 13.09
C PRO A 273 10.82 0.77 13.53
N HIS A 274 11.50 0.42 14.63
CA HIS A 274 12.67 1.16 15.12
C HIS A 274 13.91 0.96 14.25
N TYR A 275 13.98 -0.14 13.51
CA TYR A 275 15.15 -0.51 12.71
C TYR A 275 14.91 -0.46 11.21
N TYR A 276 13.65 -0.60 10.78
CA TYR A 276 13.30 -0.64 9.36
C TYR A 276 12.37 0.50 8.99
N LYS A 277 12.85 1.33 8.07
CA LYS A 277 12.05 2.35 7.40
C LYS A 277 12.41 2.34 5.92
N PHE A 278 11.55 1.72 5.13
CA PHE A 278 11.75 1.67 3.69
C PHE A 278 11.32 2.98 3.05
N SER A 279 12.10 3.42 2.08
CA SER A 279 11.79 4.55 1.20
C SER A 279 11.49 4.05 -0.20
N THR A 280 10.72 4.82 -0.94
CA THR A 280 10.34 4.52 -2.32
C THR A 280 11.09 5.42 -3.29
N ASN A 281 11.34 4.90 -4.48
CA ASN A 281 11.82 5.69 -5.61
C ASN A 281 11.13 5.21 -6.90
N ILE A 282 11.32 5.93 -7.99
CA ILE A 282 10.80 5.56 -9.30
C ILE A 282 11.95 5.49 -10.30
N ASP A 283 12.03 4.39 -11.03
CA ASP A 283 13.04 4.22 -12.08
C ASP A 283 12.72 5.06 -13.33
N LYS A 284 13.65 5.09 -14.28
CA LYS A 284 13.48 5.80 -15.56
C LYS A 284 12.28 5.36 -16.41
N ASN A 285 11.69 4.20 -16.12
CA ASN A 285 10.54 3.64 -16.83
C ASN A 285 9.23 3.86 -16.07
N GLY A 286 9.25 4.51 -14.89
CA GLY A 286 8.08 4.68 -14.05
C GLY A 286 7.79 3.50 -13.11
N MET A 287 8.74 2.60 -12.88
CA MET A 287 8.58 1.45 -11.98
C MET A 287 8.90 1.84 -10.55
N LEU A 288 8.09 1.37 -9.60
CA LEU A 288 8.32 1.58 -8.16
C LEU A 288 9.50 0.73 -7.66
N GLU A 289 10.40 1.36 -6.91
CA GLU A 289 11.55 0.74 -6.28
C GLU A 289 11.53 0.97 -4.77
N PHE A 290 12.10 0.03 -4.00
CA PHE A 290 12.18 0.10 -2.53
C PHE A 290 13.63 0.17 -2.08
N TYR A 291 13.90 0.99 -1.07
CA TYR A 291 15.24 1.24 -0.56
C TYR A 291 15.28 1.20 0.98
N LEU A 292 16.34 0.63 1.53
CA LEU A 292 16.74 0.77 2.93
C LEU A 292 18.18 1.31 2.96
N ASP A 293 18.43 2.41 3.67
CA ASP A 293 19.78 3.01 3.79
C ASP A 293 20.49 3.17 2.43
N ASN A 294 19.78 3.69 1.41
CA ASN A 294 20.24 3.84 0.01
C ASN A 294 20.53 2.53 -0.76
N THR A 295 20.25 1.38 -0.17
CA THR A 295 20.37 0.07 -0.84
C THR A 295 19.03 -0.33 -1.43
N GLN A 296 19.00 -0.55 -2.75
CA GLN A 296 17.80 -1.01 -3.44
C GLN A 296 17.50 -2.47 -3.06
N ILE A 297 16.26 -2.76 -2.67
CA ILE A 297 15.83 -4.11 -2.33
C ILE A 297 14.96 -4.68 -3.44
N LYS A 298 15.38 -5.84 -3.97
CA LYS A 298 14.65 -6.62 -4.98
C LYS A 298 14.36 -8.02 -4.45
N TYR A 299 13.38 -8.68 -5.06
CA TYR A 299 13.04 -10.06 -4.69
C TYR A 299 14.24 -11.00 -4.82
N GLU A 300 15.04 -10.84 -5.87
CA GLU A 300 16.20 -11.68 -6.18
C GLU A 300 17.27 -11.68 -5.08
N ILE A 301 17.44 -10.55 -4.38
CA ILE A 301 18.42 -10.39 -3.31
C ILE A 301 17.80 -10.50 -1.91
N LEU A 302 16.50 -10.78 -1.81
CA LEU A 302 15.79 -10.82 -0.54
C LEU A 302 16.37 -11.85 0.45
N PRO A 303 16.79 -13.06 0.04
CA PRO A 303 17.42 -14.02 0.96
C PRO A 303 18.74 -13.52 1.54
N GLU A 304 19.59 -12.92 0.69
CA GLU A 304 20.88 -12.34 1.09
C GLU A 304 20.66 -11.14 2.02
N PHE A 305 19.72 -10.26 1.68
CA PHE A 305 19.32 -9.16 2.52
C PHE A 305 18.87 -9.62 3.92
N ILE A 306 17.99 -10.63 4.02
CA ILE A 306 17.55 -11.17 5.32
C ILE A 306 18.73 -11.72 6.12
N TYR A 307 19.65 -12.42 5.47
CA TYR A 307 20.86 -12.95 6.11
C TYR A 307 21.75 -11.83 6.67
N GLU A 308 22.04 -10.81 5.87
CA GLU A 308 22.85 -9.66 6.29
C GLU A 308 22.20 -8.91 7.46
N GLN A 309 20.88 -8.71 7.40
CA GLN A 309 20.15 -8.08 8.50
C GLN A 309 20.16 -8.94 9.77
N TYR A 310 20.09 -10.28 9.64
CA TYR A 310 20.21 -11.17 10.78
C TYR A 310 21.58 -11.03 11.44
N LEU A 311 22.66 -11.02 10.65
CA LEU A 311 24.01 -10.79 11.14
C LEU A 311 24.16 -9.44 11.85
N LYS A 312 23.57 -8.38 11.27
CA LYS A 312 23.52 -7.06 11.88
C LYS A 312 22.86 -7.12 13.26
N SER A 313 21.72 -7.79 13.38
CA SER A 313 21.03 -7.97 14.68
C SER A 313 21.90 -8.67 15.72
N VAL A 314 22.61 -9.74 15.34
CA VAL A 314 23.51 -10.49 16.25
C VAL A 314 24.66 -9.60 16.72
N SER A 315 25.26 -8.84 15.81
CA SER A 315 26.32 -7.89 16.16
C SER A 315 25.82 -6.82 17.13
N MET A 316 24.62 -6.28 16.91
CA MET A 316 24.01 -5.30 17.82
C MET A 316 23.70 -5.90 19.19
N LYS A 317 23.18 -7.14 19.26
CA LYS A 317 22.94 -7.83 20.55
C LYS A 317 24.22 -8.02 21.35
N ASN A 318 25.31 -8.43 20.69
CA ASN A 318 26.61 -8.56 21.36
C ASN A 318 27.09 -7.24 21.96
N LYS A 319 26.91 -6.14 21.23
CA LYS A 319 27.23 -4.80 21.73
C LYS A 319 26.33 -4.41 22.90
N ALA A 320 25.01 -4.57 22.77
CA ALA A 320 24.04 -4.23 23.81
C ALA A 320 24.29 -5.02 25.11
N ASN A 321 24.65 -6.31 25.01
CA ASN A 321 25.04 -7.12 26.17
C ASN A 321 26.36 -6.66 26.82
N SER A 322 27.34 -6.25 26.00
CA SER A 322 28.56 -5.65 26.53
C SER A 322 28.24 -4.36 27.30
N ASP A 323 27.40 -3.49 26.72
CA ASP A 323 26.96 -2.25 27.34
C ASP A 323 26.21 -2.53 28.65
N PHE A 324 25.32 -3.52 28.68
CA PHE A 324 24.63 -3.99 29.89
C PHE A 324 25.60 -4.28 31.03
N ASN A 325 26.61 -5.12 30.77
CA ASN A 325 27.60 -5.50 31.78
C ASN A 325 28.37 -4.28 32.31
N THR A 326 28.71 -3.32 31.45
CA THR A 326 29.39 -2.09 31.87
C THR A 326 28.48 -1.19 32.72
N LEU A 327 27.19 -1.08 32.37
CA LEU A 327 26.21 -0.31 33.11
C LEU A 327 25.93 -0.92 34.49
N THR A 328 25.77 -2.24 34.57
CA THR A 328 25.60 -2.96 35.85
C THR A 328 26.79 -2.73 36.78
N SER A 329 28.02 -2.83 36.26
CA SER A 329 29.24 -2.55 37.04
C SER A 329 29.27 -1.12 37.57
N LYS A 330 28.81 -0.15 36.76
CA LYS A 330 28.74 1.26 37.14
C LYS A 330 27.69 1.53 38.21
N ILE A 331 26.54 0.86 38.16
CA ILE A 331 25.51 0.92 39.21
C ILE A 331 26.06 0.42 40.53
N ALA A 332 26.72 -0.75 40.53
CA ALA A 332 27.31 -1.32 41.75
C ALA A 332 28.29 -0.34 42.41
N ASN A 333 29.19 0.27 41.62
CA ASN A 333 30.12 1.28 42.13
C ASN A 333 29.42 2.53 42.69
N LEU A 334 28.35 3.00 42.04
CA LEU A 334 27.58 4.15 42.50
C LEU A 334 26.78 3.86 43.78
N GLN A 335 26.30 2.62 43.95
CA GLN A 335 25.62 2.17 45.16
C GLN A 335 26.59 2.14 46.35
N VAL A 336 27.77 1.56 46.18
CA VAL A 336 28.84 1.57 47.20
C VAL A 336 29.16 3.00 47.64
N LEU A 337 29.36 3.91 46.67
CA LEU A 337 29.58 5.33 46.96
C LEU A 337 28.38 5.98 47.69
N SER A 338 27.15 5.61 47.34
CA SER A 338 25.94 6.11 47.99
C SER A 338 25.88 5.71 49.46
N ASP A 339 26.23 4.45 49.75
CA ASP A 339 26.22 3.90 51.10
C ASP A 339 27.31 4.53 51.97
N GLU A 340 28.51 4.76 51.42
CA GLU A 340 29.58 5.50 52.09
C GLU A 340 29.17 6.93 52.46
N LEU A 341 28.64 7.69 51.49
CA LEU A 341 28.15 9.05 51.73
C LEU A 341 27.00 9.07 52.76
N THR A 342 26.10 8.09 52.71
CA THR A 342 25.00 7.98 53.68
C THR A 342 25.52 7.70 55.08
N LYS A 343 26.52 6.81 55.23
CA LYS A 343 27.18 6.55 56.51
C LYS A 343 27.85 7.80 57.07
N GLU A 344 28.60 8.53 56.23
CA GLU A 344 29.25 9.78 56.62
C GLU A 344 28.23 10.84 57.08
N TYR A 345 27.19 11.07 56.28
CA TYR A 345 26.11 12.01 56.62
C TYR A 345 25.46 11.65 57.97
N ASN A 346 25.09 10.38 58.18
CA ASN A 346 24.49 9.92 59.43
C ASN A 346 25.43 10.11 60.64
N GLN A 347 26.74 9.96 60.45
CA GLN A 347 27.73 10.23 61.51
C GLN A 347 27.76 11.73 61.85
N LYS A 348 27.79 12.61 60.84
CA LYS A 348 27.71 14.07 61.07
C LYS A 348 26.41 14.48 61.75
N GLU A 349 25.28 13.93 61.33
CA GLU A 349 23.97 14.21 61.94
C GLU A 349 23.92 13.78 63.42
N LYS A 350 24.50 12.62 63.76
CA LYS A 350 24.67 12.18 65.16
C LYS A 350 25.55 13.15 65.95
N GLN A 351 26.65 13.63 65.38
CA GLN A 351 27.52 14.61 66.02
C GLN A 351 26.80 15.93 66.29
N ILE A 352 26.04 16.43 65.31
CA ILE A 352 25.23 17.66 65.43
C ILE A 352 24.16 17.49 66.50
N THR A 353 23.40 16.39 66.47
CA THR A 353 22.36 16.12 67.49
C THR A 353 22.95 16.04 68.89
N THR A 354 24.07 15.31 69.04
CA THR A 354 24.77 15.20 70.33
C THR A 354 25.29 16.56 70.79
N TYR A 355 25.81 17.40 69.89
CA TYR A 355 26.24 18.77 70.20
C TYR A 355 25.06 19.64 70.67
N LEU A 356 23.93 19.61 69.96
CA LEU A 356 22.74 20.38 70.30
C LEU A 356 22.17 19.97 71.66
N GLU A 357 22.14 18.68 71.98
CA GLU A 357 21.74 18.18 73.31
C GLU A 357 22.69 18.66 74.41
N CYS A 358 24.00 18.57 74.17
CA CYS A 358 25.02 18.99 75.12
C CYS A 358 25.07 20.51 75.33
N LYS A 359 24.63 21.32 74.35
CA LYS A 359 24.59 22.78 74.44
C LYS A 359 23.50 23.30 75.40
N LYS A 360 22.45 22.51 75.67
CA LYS A 360 21.28 22.91 76.48
C LYS A 360 21.55 23.02 77.98
N THR A 361 22.62 22.42 78.52
CA THR A 361 22.96 22.46 79.97
C THR A 361 24.46 22.67 80.22
N PHE A 362 24.82 23.34 81.33
CA PHE A 362 26.22 23.70 81.65
C PHE A 362 27.14 22.47 81.80
N PHE A 363 26.68 21.38 82.42
CA PHE A 363 27.40 20.10 82.50
C PHE A 363 27.41 19.32 81.18
N GLY A 364 26.43 19.54 80.29
CA GLY A 364 26.41 18.97 78.94
C GLY A 364 27.58 19.47 78.10
N LYS A 365 27.93 20.76 78.23
CA LYS A 365 29.08 21.37 77.55
C LYS A 365 30.40 20.68 77.94
N VAL A 366 30.63 20.44 79.23
CA VAL A 366 31.84 19.75 79.73
C VAL A 366 31.91 18.29 79.24
N LYS A 367 30.77 17.58 79.19
CA LYS A 367 30.69 16.18 78.74
C LYS A 367 30.95 16.01 77.24
N TYR A 368 30.57 16.97 76.40
CA TYR A 368 30.87 16.96 74.96
C TYR A 368 32.38 17.05 74.70
N PHE A 369 33.08 17.94 75.40
CA PHE A 369 34.53 18.08 75.30
C PHE A 369 35.30 16.83 75.79
N PHE A 370 34.79 16.08 76.77
CA PHE A 370 35.44 14.81 77.17
C PHE A 370 35.12 13.63 76.25
N LYS A 371 33.95 13.60 75.60
CA LYS A 371 33.59 12.53 74.64
C LYS A 371 34.27 12.70 73.29
N PHE A 372 34.46 13.93 72.80
CA PHE A 372 35.00 14.21 71.46
C PHE A 372 36.34 14.97 71.47
N GLY A 373 36.87 15.35 72.65
CA GLY A 373 38.15 16.06 72.77
C GLY A 373 39.41 15.20 72.77
N LYS A 374 39.29 13.86 72.65
CA LYS A 374 40.45 13.04 72.29
C LYS A 374 40.60 13.08 70.78
N LYS A 375 41.65 13.76 70.30
CA LYS A 375 42.12 13.73 68.91
C LYS A 375 42.16 12.28 68.43
N THR A 376 41.18 11.87 67.63
CA THR A 376 41.35 10.76 66.71
C THR A 376 42.40 11.20 65.71
N LYS A 377 43.52 10.47 65.68
CA LYS A 377 44.56 10.65 64.65
C LYS A 377 43.86 10.65 63.29
N THR A 378 44.08 11.70 62.52
CA THR A 378 43.90 11.71 61.07
C THR A 378 44.69 10.54 60.52
N ASN A 379 43.99 9.48 60.09
CA ASN A 379 44.59 8.56 59.15
C ASN A 379 44.58 9.30 57.82
N GLU A 380 45.73 9.87 57.45
CA GLU A 380 46.03 10.18 56.07
C GLU A 380 45.79 8.89 55.27
N VAL A 381 44.80 8.92 54.38
CA VAL A 381 44.64 7.88 53.37
C VAL A 381 45.73 8.15 52.33
N ASP A 382 46.85 7.47 52.55
CA ASP A 382 47.97 7.35 51.62
C ASP A 382 47.41 6.83 50.27
N LEU A 383 47.44 7.67 49.23
CA LEU A 383 47.28 7.25 47.83
C LEU A 383 48.51 6.43 47.44
N LYS A 384 48.58 5.18 47.89
CA LYS A 384 49.54 4.19 47.41
C LYS A 384 48.84 3.23 46.46
N THR A 385 49.15 3.44 45.19
CA THR A 385 49.20 2.45 44.12
C THR A 385 49.43 1.03 44.64
N SER A 386 48.38 0.20 44.65
CA SER A 386 48.50 -1.24 44.54
C SER A 386 48.23 -1.64 43.09
N LYS A 387 49.29 -2.17 42.49
CA LYS A 387 49.37 -2.86 41.20
C LYS A 387 48.38 -4.04 41.14
N PRO A 388 48.06 -4.52 39.93
CA PRO A 388 46.76 -5.05 39.55
C PRO A 388 46.48 -6.38 40.26
N HIS A 389 45.23 -6.55 40.69
CA HIS A 389 44.72 -7.88 40.94
C HIS A 389 44.79 -8.64 39.61
N THR A 390 45.59 -9.70 39.67
CA THR A 390 45.81 -10.71 38.66
C THR A 390 44.50 -11.06 37.96
N GLU A 391 44.50 -10.89 36.64
CA GLU A 391 43.54 -11.52 35.75
C GLU A 391 43.57 -13.03 36.02
N GLU A 392 42.65 -13.52 36.86
CA GLU A 392 42.18 -14.88 36.69
C GLU A 392 41.50 -14.91 35.33
N ASN A 393 42.25 -15.45 34.38
CA ASN A 393 41.84 -15.85 33.05
C ASN A 393 40.64 -16.82 33.14
N ASN A 394 39.46 -16.34 33.53
CA ASN A 394 38.25 -16.83 32.93
C ASN A 394 38.26 -16.28 31.51
N LYS A 395 38.93 -17.05 30.63
CA LYS A 395 38.58 -17.12 29.23
C LYS A 395 37.06 -17.30 29.19
N ILE A 396 36.33 -16.20 29.11
CA ILE A 396 35.03 -16.19 28.47
C ILE A 396 35.36 -16.81 27.13
N LYS A 397 34.99 -18.08 26.95
CA LYS A 397 34.93 -18.66 25.64
C LYS A 397 34.05 -17.67 24.89
N LYS A 398 34.67 -16.84 24.04
CA LYS A 398 34.03 -16.42 22.82
C LYS A 398 33.70 -17.74 22.15
N GLU A 399 32.56 -18.32 22.49
CA GLU A 399 31.90 -19.22 21.58
C GLU A 399 31.76 -18.37 20.33
N LYS A 400 32.70 -18.59 19.39
CA LYS A 400 32.53 -18.19 18.03
C LYS A 400 31.22 -18.87 17.66
N PHE A 401 30.13 -18.12 17.71
CA PHE A 401 28.85 -18.53 17.20
C PHE A 401 29.14 -18.97 15.77
N LYS A 402 29.19 -20.28 15.55
CA LYS A 402 29.38 -20.83 14.22
C LYS A 402 28.05 -20.61 13.54
N LEU A 403 27.96 -19.50 12.81
CA LEU A 403 26.86 -19.31 11.88
C LEU A 403 26.97 -20.41 10.83
N GLU A 404 25.97 -21.29 10.81
CA GLU A 404 25.75 -22.16 9.67
C GLU A 404 25.29 -21.26 8.52
N GLU A 405 25.94 -21.35 7.35
CA GLU A 405 25.44 -20.74 6.12
C GLU A 405 24.12 -21.44 5.76
N ARG A 406 23.02 -20.94 6.29
CA ARG A 406 21.66 -21.41 6.03
C ARG A 406 20.75 -20.24 5.71
N ASN A 407 19.67 -20.52 4.99
CA ASN A 407 18.67 -19.50 4.67
C ASN A 407 17.88 -19.14 5.93
N TYR A 408 18.09 -17.93 6.44
CA TYR A 408 17.30 -17.39 7.54
C TYR A 408 15.94 -16.93 7.06
N THR A 409 14.94 -17.10 7.91
CA THR A 409 13.56 -16.68 7.63
C THR A 409 13.29 -15.28 8.19
N ILE A 410 12.27 -14.61 7.66
CA ILE A 410 11.81 -13.31 8.18
C ILE A 410 11.38 -13.44 9.66
N PHE A 411 10.79 -14.58 10.03
CA PHE A 411 10.39 -14.87 11.41
C PHE A 411 11.61 -14.97 12.35
N GLU A 412 12.67 -15.67 11.95
CA GLU A 412 13.91 -15.72 12.75
C GLU A 412 14.57 -14.34 12.87
N LEU A 413 14.51 -13.52 11.82
CA LEU A 413 15.00 -12.15 11.83
C LEU A 413 14.20 -11.28 12.81
N GLU A 414 12.87 -11.35 12.73
CA GLU A 414 11.95 -10.66 13.63
C GLU A 414 12.21 -11.03 15.08
N GLN A 415 12.30 -12.32 15.38
CA GLN A 415 12.58 -12.78 16.75
C GLN A 415 13.94 -12.28 17.24
N SER A 416 14.96 -12.28 16.38
CA SER A 416 16.28 -11.79 16.73
C SER A 416 16.31 -10.30 17.09
N TYR A 417 15.51 -9.48 16.40
CA TYR A 417 15.37 -8.06 16.71
C TYR A 417 14.49 -7.81 17.94
N LYS A 418 13.45 -8.60 18.18
CA LYS A 418 12.67 -8.51 19.44
C LYS A 418 13.55 -8.78 20.66
N GLU A 419 14.40 -9.81 20.60
CA GLU A 419 15.40 -10.07 21.65
C GLU A 419 16.38 -8.90 21.85
N LEU A 420 16.77 -8.21 20.77
CA LEU A 420 17.63 -7.03 20.85
C LEU A 420 16.91 -5.89 21.57
N GLU A 421 15.67 -5.60 21.21
CA GLU A 421 14.85 -4.56 21.85
C GLU A 421 14.71 -4.80 23.35
N GLU A 422 14.49 -6.04 23.79
CA GLU A 422 14.44 -6.37 25.22
C GLU A 422 15.75 -6.06 25.96
N ILE A 423 16.91 -6.30 25.33
CA ILE A 423 18.22 -5.99 25.91
C ILE A 423 18.42 -4.47 25.96
N GLU A 424 18.04 -3.75 24.91
CA GLU A 424 18.14 -2.30 24.85
C GLU A 424 17.22 -1.61 25.87
N GLU A 425 16.00 -2.12 26.08
CA GLU A 425 15.10 -1.63 27.12
C GLU A 425 15.70 -1.81 28.52
N LYS A 426 16.28 -2.99 28.80
CA LYS A 426 17.02 -3.22 30.06
C LYS A 426 18.17 -2.22 30.22
N ASN A 427 18.93 -1.96 29.17
CA ASN A 427 20.01 -0.97 29.20
C ASN A 427 19.50 0.44 29.49
N ASN A 428 18.40 0.85 28.86
CA ASN A 428 17.78 2.16 29.08
C ASN A 428 17.34 2.33 30.53
N ASN A 429 16.74 1.29 31.12
CA ASN A 429 16.37 1.30 32.54
C ASN A 429 17.60 1.46 33.46
N LEU A 430 18.69 0.72 33.20
CA LEU A 430 19.94 0.89 33.96
C LEU A 430 20.53 2.30 33.81
N ILE A 431 20.43 2.92 32.64
CA ILE A 431 20.87 4.30 32.42
C ILE A 431 20.05 5.27 33.29
N MET A 432 18.74 5.07 33.39
CA MET A 432 17.88 5.88 34.27
C MET A 432 18.28 5.71 35.75
N ASP A 433 18.51 4.48 36.20
CA ASP A 433 18.96 4.18 37.58
C ASP A 433 20.31 4.83 37.90
N ILE A 434 21.26 4.77 36.96
CA ILE A 434 22.57 5.44 37.08
C ILE A 434 22.38 6.95 37.29
N ASN A 435 21.48 7.57 36.52
CA ASN A 435 21.22 9.00 36.62
C ASN A 435 20.57 9.37 37.97
N ALA A 436 19.62 8.56 38.45
CA ALA A 436 18.99 8.73 39.75
C ALA A 436 20.01 8.59 40.90
N LEU A 437 20.87 7.57 40.86
CA LEU A 437 21.93 7.36 41.85
C LEU A 437 22.96 8.49 41.86
N LYS A 438 23.37 8.97 40.68
CA LYS A 438 24.27 10.14 40.58
C LYS A 438 23.66 11.37 41.22
N LEU A 439 22.37 11.63 40.99
CA LEU A 439 21.66 12.77 41.59
C LEU A 439 21.56 12.62 43.11
N LYS A 440 21.21 11.42 43.61
CA LYS A 440 21.19 11.10 45.04
C LYS A 440 22.56 11.37 45.67
N ASN A 441 23.64 10.86 45.08
CA ASN A 441 25.00 11.01 45.58
C ASN A 441 25.42 12.48 45.58
N LYS A 442 25.07 13.25 44.54
CA LYS A 442 25.31 14.71 44.49
C LYS A 442 24.60 15.45 45.61
N ASN A 443 23.34 15.09 45.89
CA ASN A 443 22.56 15.70 46.97
C ASN A 443 23.10 15.34 48.35
N LEU A 444 23.50 14.08 48.57
CA LEU A 444 24.14 13.65 49.82
C LEU A 444 25.45 14.40 50.06
N LYS A 445 26.30 14.55 49.04
CA LYS A 445 27.54 15.35 49.15
C LYS A 445 27.27 16.78 49.61
N LYS A 446 26.29 17.46 49.01
CA LYS A 446 25.89 18.82 49.44
C LYS A 446 25.37 18.87 50.88
N LYS A 447 24.59 17.86 51.30
CA LYS A 447 24.10 17.77 52.69
C LYS A 447 25.24 17.55 53.68
N ILE A 448 26.22 16.72 53.34
CA ILE A 448 27.44 16.49 54.12
C ILE A 448 28.28 17.77 54.19
N GLU A 449 28.38 18.53 53.11
CA GLU A 449 29.12 19.81 53.09
C GLU A 449 28.47 20.87 53.98
N ASN A 450 27.14 20.92 54.01
CA ASN A 450 26.38 21.83 54.87
C ASN A 450 26.40 21.46 56.37
N ALA A 451 26.60 20.17 56.68
CA ALA A 451 26.63 19.62 58.03
C ALA A 451 28.05 19.66 58.62
#